data_AF-A0A940QPT4-F1
#
_entry.id   AF-A0A940QPT4-F1
#
_cell.length_a   1.000
_cell.length_b   1.000
_cell.length_c   1.000
_cell.angle_alpha   90.00
_cell.angle_beta   90.00
_cell.angle_gamma   90.00
#
_symmetry.space_group_name_H-M   'P 1'
#
loop_
_entity.id
_entity.type
_entity.pdbx_description
1 polymer ?
#
loop_
_entity_poly.entity_id
_entity_poly.type
_entity_poly.pdbx_seq_one_letter_code
_entity_poly.pdbx_strand_id
1 'polypeptide(L)'
;DVPVVLMIDEVDSASNNQVFLDFLAQLRDGYISRNTKGIPAFHSVILAGVNDVKHLKSKIRPDEDGKENSPWNISADFDIDMSLSESGIKGMLDEYEADHHTGMDTAFMAKLIRDQTSGYPFLVSRICQLIDEKICREMSLSEAWTEEGFLTAVKMLISENNTLFQTITKNLKLYPKLKAALRSILMDGITLSYSSDQEDIVCMEMYGLIRNDDNRVKVANRIFETRLYNLFISEEEMNDNVFFNNGAREKNLFVKDGKLNMTAVLEGFIRTFTEVFGKPEERFKEKDGRALFLMYLKPIINGTGNYYIEAQTRDQTRTDVIVDYHGERFIIELKIWRGPRYNADGEQQTCEYLNYFNLETGYMLSFNFNKEKEQGVKEISIHGKKLIEATV
;
A
#
# COMPACT_ATOMS: atom_id res chain seq x y z
N ASP A 1 -31.42 -40.50 -1.67
CA ASP A 1 -31.19 -39.05 -1.81
C ASP A 1 -29.73 -38.76 -2.07
N VAL A 2 -29.47 -37.96 -3.10
CA VAL A 2 -28.13 -37.44 -3.40
C VAL A 2 -27.93 -36.19 -2.54
N PRO A 3 -26.81 -36.03 -1.84
CA PRO A 3 -26.53 -34.82 -1.08
C PRO A 3 -26.53 -33.60 -2.00
N VAL A 4 -27.31 -32.57 -1.63
CA VAL A 4 -27.37 -31.29 -2.36
C VAL A 4 -26.65 -30.22 -1.54
N VAL A 5 -25.77 -29.47 -2.18
CA VAL A 5 -25.07 -28.32 -1.60
C VAL A 5 -25.66 -27.04 -2.18
N LEU A 6 -25.99 -26.08 -1.32
CA LEU A 6 -26.43 -24.75 -1.72
C LEU A 6 -25.26 -23.77 -1.50
N MET A 7 -24.86 -23.05 -2.54
CA MET A 7 -23.92 -21.95 -2.45
C MET A 7 -24.64 -20.66 -2.78
N ILE A 8 -24.55 -19.67 -1.90
CA ILE A 8 -25.10 -18.33 -2.08
C ILE A 8 -23.93 -17.36 -2.08
N ASP A 9 -23.72 -16.72 -3.22
CA ASP A 9 -22.67 -15.72 -3.40
C ASP A 9 -23.20 -14.31 -3.13
N GLU A 10 -22.30 -13.39 -2.80
CA GLU A 10 -22.59 -11.97 -2.49
C GLU A 10 -23.71 -11.75 -1.45
N VAL A 11 -23.71 -12.53 -0.37
CA VAL A 11 -24.77 -12.49 0.66
C VAL A 11 -24.92 -11.12 1.35
N ASP A 12 -23.88 -10.29 1.31
CA ASP A 12 -23.88 -8.91 1.81
C ASP A 12 -24.91 -8.00 1.13
N SER A 13 -25.28 -8.30 -0.11
CA SER A 13 -26.29 -7.52 -0.84
C SER A 13 -27.70 -7.71 -0.25
N ALA A 14 -27.98 -8.92 0.23
CA ALA A 14 -29.26 -9.32 0.80
C ALA A 14 -29.30 -9.13 2.33
N SER A 15 -28.15 -8.94 2.96
CA SER A 15 -28.01 -8.96 4.42
C SER A 15 -28.72 -7.85 5.16
N ASN A 16 -29.01 -6.72 4.49
CA ASN A 16 -29.75 -5.62 5.09
C ASN A 16 -31.28 -5.84 5.10
N ASN A 17 -31.75 -7.02 4.68
CA ASN A 17 -33.17 -7.33 4.55
C ASN A 17 -33.60 -8.39 5.58
N GLN A 18 -34.64 -8.09 6.36
CA GLN A 18 -35.23 -9.03 7.32
C GLN A 18 -35.63 -10.36 6.67
N VAL A 19 -36.06 -10.32 5.40
CA VAL A 19 -36.42 -11.52 4.62
C VAL A 19 -35.23 -12.49 4.50
N PHE A 20 -34.01 -11.97 4.39
CA PHE A 20 -32.82 -12.80 4.30
C PHE A 20 -32.50 -13.50 5.63
N LEU A 21 -32.67 -12.79 6.76
CA LEU A 21 -32.52 -13.40 8.08
C LEU A 21 -33.55 -14.51 8.32
N ASP A 22 -34.81 -14.27 7.93
CA ASP A 22 -35.88 -15.26 8.07
C ASP A 22 -35.65 -16.48 7.15
N PHE A 23 -35.11 -16.26 5.95
CA PHE A 23 -34.70 -17.33 5.03
C PHE A 23 -33.58 -18.19 5.63
N LEU A 24 -32.52 -17.57 6.17
CA LEU A 24 -31.44 -18.33 6.79
C LEU A 24 -31.90 -19.09 8.05
N ALA A 25 -32.85 -18.54 8.82
CA ALA A 25 -33.46 -19.24 9.96
C ALA A 25 -34.20 -20.52 9.51
N GLN A 26 -34.91 -20.48 8.39
CA GLN A 26 -35.57 -21.67 7.82
C GLN A 26 -34.55 -22.74 7.39
N LEU A 27 -33.42 -22.34 6.80
CA LEU A 27 -32.35 -23.29 6.45
C LEU A 27 -31.79 -24.00 7.68
N ARG A 28 -31.58 -23.27 8.78
CA ARG A 28 -31.13 -23.82 10.07
C ARG A 28 -32.15 -24.79 10.66
N ASP A 29 -33.43 -24.43 10.68
CA ASP A 29 -34.48 -25.30 11.22
C ASP A 29 -34.60 -26.60 10.41
N GLY A 30 -34.47 -26.51 9.09
CA GLY A 30 -34.38 -27.68 8.20
C GLY A 30 -33.17 -28.55 8.50
N TYR A 31 -31.99 -27.96 8.66
CA TYR A 31 -30.75 -28.68 8.99
C TYR A 31 -30.85 -29.46 10.31
N ILE A 32 -31.41 -28.86 11.36
CA ILE A 32 -31.62 -29.52 12.67
C ILE A 32 -32.68 -30.62 12.56
N SER A 33 -33.76 -30.36 11.81
CA SER A 33 -34.88 -31.28 11.67
C SER A 33 -34.59 -32.47 10.76
N ARG A 34 -33.51 -32.44 9.96
CA ARG A 34 -33.15 -33.54 9.05
C ARG A 34 -32.89 -34.85 9.80
N ASN A 35 -32.19 -34.78 10.94
CA ASN A 35 -31.82 -35.96 11.72
C ASN A 35 -32.95 -36.43 12.67
N THR A 36 -33.87 -35.54 13.04
CA THR A 36 -34.91 -35.81 14.04
C THR A 36 -36.29 -36.09 13.44
N LYS A 37 -36.61 -35.49 12.29
CA LYS A 37 -37.94 -35.54 11.66
C LYS A 37 -37.93 -36.04 10.21
N GLY A 38 -36.75 -36.40 9.67
CA GLY A 38 -36.62 -36.86 8.28
C GLY A 38 -36.98 -35.81 7.23
N ILE A 39 -36.91 -34.53 7.60
CA ILE A 39 -37.19 -33.42 6.68
C ILE A 39 -36.04 -33.31 5.66
N PRO A 40 -36.33 -33.28 4.35
CA PRO A 40 -35.31 -33.02 3.34
C PRO A 40 -34.67 -31.64 3.56
N ALA A 41 -33.35 -31.61 3.70
CA ALA A 41 -32.57 -30.39 3.88
C ALA A 41 -31.27 -30.48 3.08
N PHE A 42 -30.66 -29.34 2.78
CA PHE A 42 -29.34 -29.30 2.16
C PHE A 42 -28.30 -30.02 3.02
N HIS A 43 -27.36 -30.68 2.36
CA HIS A 43 -26.24 -31.33 3.02
C HIS A 43 -25.33 -30.27 3.66
N SER A 44 -25.04 -29.21 2.89
CA SER A 44 -24.26 -28.05 3.29
C SER A 44 -24.82 -26.78 2.63
N VAL A 45 -24.73 -25.66 3.35
CA VAL A 45 -25.02 -24.32 2.82
C VAL A 45 -23.74 -23.50 2.96
N ILE A 46 -23.25 -22.95 1.86
CA ILE A 46 -22.06 -22.10 1.81
C ILE A 46 -22.54 -20.68 1.53
N LEU A 47 -22.21 -19.75 2.43
CA LEU A 47 -22.47 -18.33 2.27
C LEU A 47 -21.14 -17.65 1.94
N ALA A 48 -21.05 -17.02 0.78
CA ALA A 48 -19.88 -16.24 0.37
C ALA A 48 -20.23 -14.75 0.42
N GLY A 49 -19.42 -14.00 1.16
CA GLY A 49 -19.56 -12.56 1.39
C GLY A 49 -18.29 -11.99 1.99
N VAL A 50 -18.18 -10.66 1.94
CA VAL A 50 -17.08 -9.88 2.53
C VAL A 50 -17.32 -9.68 4.03
N ASN A 51 -18.57 -9.46 4.46
CA ASN A 51 -18.85 -9.29 5.89
C ASN A 51 -19.11 -10.65 6.56
N ASP A 52 -18.55 -10.85 7.76
CA ASP A 52 -18.99 -11.95 8.62
C ASP A 52 -20.50 -11.80 8.88
N VAL A 53 -21.23 -12.92 8.85
CA VAL A 53 -22.64 -13.02 9.19
C VAL A 53 -22.95 -12.36 10.54
N LYS A 54 -22.00 -12.34 11.48
CA LYS A 54 -22.11 -11.65 12.78
C LYS A 54 -22.26 -10.13 12.63
N HIS A 55 -21.59 -9.52 11.65
CA HIS A 55 -21.67 -8.07 11.37
C HIS A 55 -22.89 -7.68 10.52
N LEU A 56 -23.63 -8.63 9.96
CA LEU A 56 -24.83 -8.34 9.16
C LEU A 56 -25.98 -7.76 10.01
N LYS A 57 -26.07 -8.13 11.29
CA LYS A 57 -27.16 -7.73 12.18
C LYS A 57 -27.09 -6.26 12.60
N SER A 58 -25.89 -5.69 12.75
CA SER A 58 -25.72 -4.29 13.21
C SER A 58 -26.25 -3.26 12.21
N LYS A 59 -26.28 -3.58 10.91
CA LYS A 59 -26.79 -2.68 9.86
C LYS A 59 -28.33 -2.62 9.78
N ILE A 60 -29.06 -3.56 10.36
CA ILE A 60 -30.52 -3.68 10.20
C ILE A 60 -31.30 -2.96 11.33
N ARG A 61 -30.75 -2.87 12.54
CA ARG A 61 -31.45 -2.26 13.70
C ARG A 61 -30.52 -1.36 14.52
N PRO A 62 -30.61 -0.03 14.35
CA PRO A 62 -29.84 0.93 15.16
C PRO A 62 -30.26 1.01 16.65
N ASP A 63 -31.50 0.62 16.99
CA ASP A 63 -32.16 1.03 18.25
C ASP A 63 -32.62 -0.11 19.20
N GLU A 64 -32.01 -1.30 19.16
CA GLU A 64 -32.30 -2.33 20.19
C GLU A 64 -31.04 -2.82 20.91
N ASP A 65 -30.88 -2.35 22.14
CA ASP A 65 -29.99 -2.86 23.18
C ASP A 65 -29.99 -4.41 23.23
N GLY A 66 -28.79 -5.00 23.18
CA GLY A 66 -28.45 -6.10 24.06
C GLY A 66 -29.14 -7.46 23.87
N LYS A 67 -29.48 -7.88 22.64
CA LYS A 67 -29.69 -9.31 22.36
C LYS A 67 -28.52 -9.91 21.57
N GLU A 68 -27.44 -10.16 22.30
CA GLU A 68 -26.26 -10.96 21.92
C GLU A 68 -26.56 -12.46 21.72
N ASN A 69 -27.82 -12.89 21.68
CA ASN A 69 -28.13 -14.28 21.32
C ASN A 69 -28.08 -14.43 19.80
N SER A 70 -26.87 -14.60 19.27
CA SER A 70 -26.66 -14.98 17.88
C SER A 70 -27.19 -16.40 17.67
N PRO A 71 -28.20 -16.64 16.81
CA PRO A 71 -28.58 -17.99 16.41
C PRO A 71 -27.50 -18.70 15.57
N TRP A 72 -26.38 -18.02 15.29
CA TRP A 72 -25.32 -18.40 14.36
C TRP A 72 -24.09 -19.06 14.98
N ASN A 73 -24.20 -19.59 16.20
CA ASN A 73 -23.08 -20.27 16.88
C ASN A 73 -22.71 -21.67 16.29
N ILE A 74 -22.94 -21.86 14.99
CA ILE A 74 -22.69 -23.11 14.22
C ILE A 74 -21.86 -22.79 12.95
N SER A 75 -21.35 -21.57 12.77
CA SER A 75 -20.36 -21.29 11.72
C SER A 75 -19.03 -21.96 12.12
N ALA A 76 -18.53 -22.86 11.29
CA ALA A 76 -17.14 -23.28 11.37
C ALA A 76 -16.29 -22.20 10.66
N ASP A 77 -15.26 -21.72 11.34
CA ASP A 77 -14.31 -20.80 10.73
C ASP A 77 -13.58 -21.55 9.60
N PHE A 78 -13.54 -20.92 8.41
CA PHE A 78 -12.89 -21.47 7.24
C PHE A 78 -11.65 -20.61 6.93
N ASP A 79 -10.58 -20.89 7.67
CA ASP A 79 -9.33 -20.15 7.64
C ASP A 79 -8.53 -20.50 6.37
N ILE A 80 -8.91 -19.89 5.24
CA ILE A 80 -8.13 -19.94 4.00
C ILE A 80 -7.47 -18.59 3.75
N ASP A 81 -6.15 -18.62 3.56
CA ASP A 81 -5.43 -17.50 2.97
C ASP A 81 -5.82 -17.36 1.50
N MET A 82 -6.63 -16.34 1.21
CA MET A 82 -7.09 -16.02 -0.14
C MET A 82 -6.02 -15.28 -0.97
N SER A 83 -4.84 -15.00 -0.40
CA SER A 83 -3.73 -14.41 -1.13
C SER A 83 -3.01 -15.47 -1.98
N LEU A 84 -2.61 -15.06 -3.18
CA LEU A 84 -1.82 -15.90 -4.07
C LEU A 84 -0.39 -15.99 -3.55
N SER A 85 0.09 -17.22 -3.33
CA SER A 85 1.48 -17.46 -2.96
C SER A 85 2.43 -17.10 -4.11
N GLU A 86 3.70 -16.82 -3.81
CA GLU A 86 4.71 -16.57 -4.86
C GLU A 86 4.83 -17.77 -5.81
N SER A 87 4.82 -19.00 -5.28
CA SER A 87 4.82 -20.22 -6.09
C SER A 87 3.54 -20.39 -6.91
N GLY A 88 2.38 -19.96 -6.38
CA GLY A 88 1.11 -19.95 -7.10
C GLY A 88 1.12 -18.97 -8.27
N ILE A 89 1.62 -17.75 -8.04
CA ILE A 89 1.80 -16.75 -9.10
C ILE A 89 2.76 -17.27 -10.17
N LYS A 90 3.90 -17.84 -9.76
CA LYS A 90 4.87 -18.44 -10.69
C LYS A 90 4.22 -19.54 -11.53
N GLY A 91 3.44 -20.44 -10.92
CA GLY A 91 2.75 -21.50 -11.66
C GLY A 91 1.81 -20.96 -12.75
N MET A 92 1.03 -19.92 -12.44
CA MET A 92 0.20 -19.25 -13.43
C MET A 92 1.02 -18.59 -14.56
N LEU A 93 2.16 -17.99 -14.22
CA LEU A 93 3.06 -17.39 -15.21
C LEU A 93 3.81 -18.44 -16.06
N ASP A 94 4.14 -19.60 -15.49
CA ASP A 94 4.74 -20.72 -16.23
C ASP A 94 3.78 -21.25 -17.30
N GLU A 95 2.50 -21.41 -16.96
CA GLU A 95 1.46 -21.80 -17.91
C GLU A 95 1.30 -20.76 -19.03
N TYR A 96 1.22 -19.48 -18.67
CA TYR A 96 1.12 -18.40 -19.64
C TYR A 96 2.37 -18.28 -20.53
N GLU A 97 3.58 -18.48 -19.99
CA GLU A 97 4.82 -18.48 -20.76
C GLU A 97 4.92 -19.67 -21.72
N ALA A 98 4.40 -20.84 -21.32
CA ALA A 98 4.32 -22.01 -22.18
C ALA A 98 3.42 -21.79 -23.40
N ASP A 99 2.36 -20.98 -23.25
CA ASP A 99 1.39 -20.69 -24.31
C ASP A 99 1.82 -19.50 -25.19
N HIS A 100 2.39 -18.45 -24.60
CA HIS A 100 2.65 -17.18 -25.26
C HIS A 100 4.13 -16.90 -25.59
N HIS A 101 5.06 -17.67 -25.02
CA HIS A 101 6.50 -17.58 -25.29
C HIS A 101 7.05 -16.14 -25.20
N THR A 102 6.75 -15.44 -24.11
CA THR A 102 7.15 -14.04 -23.95
C THR A 102 8.64 -13.90 -23.65
N GLY A 103 9.30 -14.96 -23.20
CA GLY A 103 10.71 -14.99 -22.82
C GLY A 103 10.97 -14.47 -21.40
N MET A 104 9.93 -14.32 -20.58
CA MET A 104 10.05 -13.78 -19.23
C MET A 104 10.74 -14.74 -18.25
N ASP A 105 11.41 -14.19 -17.24
CA ASP A 105 11.78 -14.95 -16.04
C ASP A 105 10.56 -15.02 -15.10
N THR A 106 9.83 -16.14 -15.16
CA THR A 106 8.60 -16.33 -14.39
C THR A 106 8.82 -16.29 -12.88
N ALA A 107 9.99 -16.73 -12.38
CA ALA A 107 10.31 -16.71 -10.96
C ALA A 107 10.54 -15.27 -10.49
N PHE A 108 11.34 -14.51 -11.24
CA PHE A 108 11.58 -13.10 -10.96
C PHE A 108 10.29 -12.27 -11.02
N MET A 109 9.48 -12.44 -12.06
CA MET A 109 8.21 -11.73 -12.22
C MET A 109 7.21 -12.08 -11.12
N ALA A 110 7.10 -13.35 -10.73
CA ALA A 110 6.23 -13.77 -9.65
C ALA A 110 6.59 -13.11 -8.31
N LYS A 111 7.89 -13.07 -7.99
CA LYS A 111 8.38 -12.38 -6.79
C LYS A 111 8.06 -10.89 -6.84
N LEU A 112 8.36 -10.23 -7.96
CA LEU A 112 8.11 -8.80 -8.14
C LEU A 112 6.63 -8.43 -7.99
N ILE A 113 5.74 -9.24 -8.58
CA ILE A 113 4.29 -9.08 -8.44
C ILE A 113 3.85 -9.31 -6.99
N ARG A 114 4.34 -10.37 -6.32
CA ARG A 114 3.99 -10.65 -4.92
C ARG A 114 4.44 -9.53 -3.99
N ASP A 115 5.67 -9.04 -4.16
CA ASP A 115 6.23 -7.97 -3.33
C ASP A 115 5.41 -6.68 -3.40
N GLN A 116 4.83 -6.36 -4.58
CA GLN A 116 3.97 -5.17 -4.73
C GLN A 116 2.53 -5.38 -4.27
N THR A 117 1.97 -6.58 -4.46
CA THR A 117 0.53 -6.85 -4.27
C THR A 117 0.20 -7.58 -2.97
N SER A 118 1.20 -8.11 -2.27
CA SER A 118 1.05 -9.11 -1.22
C SER A 118 0.24 -10.35 -1.66
N GLY A 119 0.09 -10.59 -2.96
CA GLY A 119 -0.71 -11.69 -3.51
C GLY A 119 -2.20 -11.40 -3.60
N TYR A 120 -2.61 -10.13 -3.49
CA TYR A 120 -4.01 -9.74 -3.62
C TYR A 120 -4.54 -10.12 -5.02
N PRO A 121 -5.50 -11.07 -5.16
CA PRO A 121 -5.81 -11.70 -6.44
C PRO A 121 -6.13 -10.73 -7.57
N PHE A 122 -7.00 -9.75 -7.33
CA PHE A 122 -7.33 -8.74 -8.34
C PHE A 122 -6.11 -7.93 -8.79
N LEU A 123 -5.21 -7.54 -7.86
CA LEU A 123 -4.04 -6.73 -8.21
C LEU A 123 -3.05 -7.56 -9.03
N VAL A 124 -2.82 -8.82 -8.65
CA VAL A 124 -1.99 -9.77 -9.41
C VAL A 124 -2.50 -9.89 -10.84
N SER A 125 -3.79 -10.25 -10.99
CA SER A 125 -4.40 -10.43 -12.30
C SER A 125 -4.44 -9.14 -13.12
N ARG A 126 -4.76 -8.00 -12.49
CA ARG A 126 -4.84 -6.72 -13.18
C ARG A 126 -3.49 -6.24 -13.69
N ILE A 127 -2.41 -6.45 -12.93
CA ILE A 127 -1.04 -6.13 -13.38
C ILE A 127 -0.69 -6.98 -14.60
N CYS A 128 -0.89 -8.30 -14.53
CA CYS A 128 -0.61 -9.21 -15.66
C CYS A 128 -1.42 -8.81 -16.90
N GLN A 129 -2.70 -8.50 -16.72
CA GLN A 129 -3.57 -8.03 -17.79
C GLN A 129 -3.10 -6.71 -18.42
N LEU A 130 -2.61 -5.75 -17.61
CA LEU A 130 -2.11 -4.49 -18.13
C LEU A 130 -0.84 -4.68 -18.95
N ILE A 131 0.06 -5.58 -18.52
CA ILE A 131 1.27 -5.93 -19.28
C ILE A 131 0.88 -6.51 -20.63
N ASP A 132 0.07 -7.58 -20.62
CA ASP A 132 -0.36 -8.29 -21.83
C ASP A 132 -1.20 -7.41 -22.78
N GLU A 133 -2.27 -6.78 -22.27
CA GLU A 133 -3.24 -6.14 -23.15
C GLU A 133 -2.90 -4.70 -23.52
N LYS A 134 -2.11 -3.98 -22.71
CA LYS A 134 -1.84 -2.55 -22.93
C LYS A 134 -0.40 -2.31 -23.36
N ILE A 135 0.56 -2.80 -22.59
CA ILE A 135 1.97 -2.52 -22.82
C ILE A 135 2.44 -3.22 -24.10
N CYS A 136 2.01 -4.47 -24.33
CA CYS A 136 2.33 -5.20 -25.57
C CYS A 136 1.72 -4.59 -26.84
N ARG A 137 0.88 -3.54 -26.76
CA ARG A 137 0.43 -2.79 -27.95
C ARG A 137 1.45 -1.76 -28.41
N GLU A 138 2.30 -1.29 -27.49
CA GLU A 138 3.30 -0.26 -27.75
C GLU A 138 4.69 -0.86 -27.97
N MET A 139 4.94 -2.08 -27.48
CA MET A 139 6.20 -2.81 -27.60
C MET A 139 5.96 -4.32 -27.74
N SER A 140 7.01 -5.11 -28.00
CA SER A 140 6.88 -6.57 -28.09
C SER A 140 6.58 -7.24 -26.74
N LEU A 141 6.04 -8.46 -26.75
CA LEU A 141 5.78 -9.25 -25.53
C LEU A 141 7.03 -9.41 -24.65
N SER A 142 8.19 -9.62 -25.28
CA SER A 142 9.47 -9.76 -24.57
C SER A 142 9.97 -8.46 -23.94
N GLU A 143 9.58 -7.30 -24.48
CA GLU A 143 9.91 -6.00 -23.89
C GLU A 143 8.91 -5.65 -22.77
N ALA A 144 7.65 -6.04 -22.92
CA ALA A 144 6.59 -5.80 -21.95
C ALA A 144 6.73 -6.65 -20.68
N TRP A 145 7.10 -7.93 -20.81
CA TRP A 145 7.29 -8.84 -19.67
C TRP A 145 8.68 -8.72 -19.04
N THR A 146 9.03 -7.49 -18.68
CA THR A 146 10.27 -7.10 -17.99
C THR A 146 9.95 -6.31 -16.72
N GLU A 147 10.96 -6.01 -15.90
CA GLU A 147 10.77 -5.11 -14.74
C GLU A 147 10.23 -3.73 -15.17
N GLU A 148 10.70 -3.18 -16.29
CA GLU A 148 10.26 -1.87 -16.79
C GLU A 148 8.78 -1.89 -17.22
N GLY A 149 8.37 -2.93 -17.95
CA GLY A 149 6.97 -3.12 -18.30
C GLY A 149 6.09 -3.36 -17.07
N PHE A 150 6.56 -4.12 -16.09
CA PHE A 150 5.87 -4.27 -14.80
C PHE A 150 5.67 -2.93 -14.08
N LEU A 151 6.72 -2.10 -13.95
CA LEU A 151 6.63 -0.80 -13.30
C LEU A 151 5.67 0.14 -14.05
N THR A 152 5.66 0.06 -15.38
CA THR A 152 4.71 0.78 -16.23
C THR A 152 3.28 0.31 -15.96
N ALA A 153 3.04 -1.00 -15.83
CA ALA A 153 1.73 -1.56 -15.50
C ALA A 153 1.27 -1.13 -14.09
N VAL A 154 2.18 -1.12 -13.11
CA VAL A 154 1.90 -0.61 -11.76
C VAL A 154 1.52 0.87 -11.79
N LYS A 155 2.22 1.70 -12.58
CA LYS A 155 1.88 3.11 -12.77
C LYS A 155 0.48 3.28 -13.38
N MET A 156 0.16 2.50 -14.42
CA MET A 156 -1.18 2.51 -15.04
C MET A 156 -2.26 2.10 -14.04
N LEU A 157 -2.02 1.04 -13.26
CA LEU A 157 -2.93 0.58 -12.21
C LEU A 157 -3.18 1.67 -11.18
N ILE A 158 -2.13 2.29 -10.63
CA ILE A 158 -2.26 3.33 -9.58
C ILE A 158 -3.05 4.55 -10.08
N SER A 159 -2.95 4.87 -11.37
CA SER A 159 -3.69 5.96 -12.01
C SER A 159 -5.12 5.58 -12.44
N GLU A 160 -5.47 4.29 -12.43
CA GLU A 160 -6.79 3.82 -12.82
C GLU A 160 -7.88 4.19 -11.79
N ASN A 161 -9.09 4.46 -12.30
CA ASN A 161 -10.29 4.51 -11.47
C ASN A 161 -11.05 3.19 -11.63
N ASN A 162 -10.81 2.23 -10.72
CA ASN A 162 -11.48 0.93 -10.71
C ASN A 162 -12.38 0.77 -9.46
N THR A 163 -13.25 -0.26 -9.50
CA THR A 163 -14.22 -0.54 -8.43
C THR A 163 -13.55 -0.82 -7.08
N LEU A 164 -12.40 -1.49 -7.05
CA LEU A 164 -11.63 -1.73 -5.83
C LEU A 164 -11.22 -0.42 -5.17
N PHE A 165 -10.63 0.51 -5.92
CA PHE A 165 -10.18 1.80 -5.38
C PHE A 165 -11.33 2.73 -5.00
N GLN A 166 -12.47 2.65 -5.71
CA GLN A 166 -13.69 3.34 -5.32
C GLN A 166 -14.21 2.83 -3.98
N THR A 167 -14.20 1.51 -3.77
CA THR A 167 -14.59 0.87 -2.50
C THR A 167 -13.65 1.29 -1.36
N ILE A 168 -12.33 1.27 -1.56
CA ILE A 168 -11.37 1.78 -0.57
C ILE A 168 -11.69 3.24 -0.21
N THR A 169 -11.89 4.10 -1.21
CA THR A 169 -12.21 5.52 -0.98
C THR A 169 -13.52 5.69 -0.21
N LYS A 170 -14.53 4.89 -0.52
CA LYS A 170 -15.82 4.86 0.20
C LYS A 170 -15.61 4.43 1.66
N ASN A 171 -14.83 3.39 1.91
CA ASN A 171 -14.55 2.90 3.26
C ASN A 171 -13.80 3.97 4.07
N LEU A 172 -12.80 4.65 3.52
CA LEU A 172 -12.09 5.74 4.22
C LEU A 172 -13.01 6.90 4.61
N LYS A 173 -14.08 7.16 3.84
CA LYS A 173 -15.10 8.16 4.20
C LYS A 173 -16.01 7.68 5.33
N LEU A 174 -16.33 6.39 5.37
CA LEU A 174 -17.15 5.78 6.42
C LEU A 174 -16.43 5.72 7.77
N TYR A 175 -15.10 5.54 7.76
CA TYR A 175 -14.28 5.38 8.97
C TYR A 175 -13.22 6.49 9.08
N PRO A 176 -13.61 7.74 9.40
CA PRO A 176 -12.71 8.90 9.38
C PRO A 176 -11.59 8.84 10.43
N LYS A 177 -11.83 8.18 11.58
CA LYS A 177 -10.80 7.98 12.61
C LYS A 177 -9.68 7.07 12.09
N LEU A 178 -10.02 5.95 11.46
CA LEU A 178 -9.02 5.09 10.84
C LEU A 178 -8.34 5.77 9.65
N LYS A 179 -9.06 6.56 8.83
CA LYS A 179 -8.42 7.36 7.78
C LYS A 179 -7.33 8.26 8.36
N ALA A 180 -7.60 8.95 9.48
CA ALA A 180 -6.61 9.79 10.17
C ALA A 180 -5.45 8.97 10.77
N ALA A 181 -5.73 7.77 11.29
CA ALA A 181 -4.70 6.86 11.78
C ALA A 181 -3.81 6.33 10.65
N LEU A 182 -4.38 5.94 9.50
CA LEU A 182 -3.65 5.55 8.30
C LEU A 182 -2.79 6.69 7.77
N ARG A 183 -3.31 7.92 7.76
CA ARG A 183 -2.51 9.11 7.45
C ARG A 183 -1.33 9.21 8.40
N SER A 184 -1.54 9.04 9.70
CA SER A 184 -0.47 9.10 10.72
C SER A 184 0.57 7.97 10.56
N ILE A 185 0.13 6.76 10.22
CA ILE A 185 1.02 5.62 9.96
C ILE A 185 1.90 5.89 8.73
N LEU A 186 1.30 6.41 7.66
CA LEU A 186 1.97 6.62 6.38
C LEU A 186 2.82 7.90 6.36
N MET A 187 2.25 9.03 6.75
CA MET A 187 2.93 10.34 6.73
C MET A 187 3.93 10.49 7.87
N ASP A 188 3.55 10.06 9.07
CA ASP A 188 4.29 10.37 10.30
C ASP A 188 5.11 9.17 10.82
N GLY A 189 4.98 8.00 10.20
CA GLY A 189 5.63 6.76 10.64
C GLY A 189 5.12 6.23 11.98
N ILE A 190 3.93 6.65 12.43
CA ILE A 190 3.38 6.22 13.72
C ILE A 190 3.02 4.73 13.66
N THR A 191 3.41 3.99 14.69
CA THR A 191 2.95 2.61 14.88
C THR A 191 1.63 2.61 15.64
N LEU A 192 0.61 1.98 15.07
CA LEU A 192 -0.68 1.73 15.71
C LEU A 192 -0.75 0.26 16.12
N SER A 193 -1.06 -0.01 17.38
CA SER A 193 -1.31 -1.37 17.86
C SER A 193 -2.60 -1.92 17.26
N TYR A 194 -2.56 -3.18 16.85
CA TYR A 194 -3.75 -3.92 16.45
C TYR A 194 -4.59 -4.26 17.70
N SER A 195 -5.91 -4.11 17.58
CA SER A 195 -6.87 -4.52 18.61
C SER A 195 -8.14 -5.02 17.94
N SER A 196 -8.51 -6.26 18.23
CA SER A 196 -9.76 -6.89 17.78
C SER A 196 -11.02 -6.25 18.40
N ASP A 197 -10.85 -5.39 19.41
CA ASP A 197 -11.94 -4.70 20.08
C ASP A 197 -12.25 -3.32 19.44
N GLN A 198 -11.40 -2.88 18.49
CA GLN A 198 -11.62 -1.65 17.74
C GLN A 198 -12.35 -1.96 16.43
N GLU A 199 -13.64 -1.61 16.38
CA GLU A 199 -14.50 -1.88 15.22
C GLU A 199 -13.91 -1.34 13.90
N ASP A 200 -13.35 -0.13 13.91
CA ASP A 200 -12.69 0.48 12.76
C ASP A 200 -11.55 -0.40 12.19
N ILE A 201 -10.74 -1.03 13.06
CA ILE A 201 -9.63 -1.91 12.68
C ILE A 201 -10.19 -3.21 12.10
N VAL A 202 -11.13 -3.85 12.80
CA VAL A 202 -11.74 -5.11 12.36
C VAL A 202 -12.40 -4.96 11.00
N CYS A 203 -13.20 -3.90 10.80
CA CYS A 203 -13.85 -3.64 9.52
C CYS A 203 -12.84 -3.45 8.38
N MET A 204 -11.73 -2.76 8.62
CA MET A 204 -10.78 -2.44 7.55
C MET A 204 -9.82 -3.58 7.22
N GLU A 205 -9.55 -4.45 8.19
CA GLU A 205 -8.91 -5.74 7.95
C GLU A 205 -9.83 -6.65 7.12
N MET A 206 -11.11 -6.72 7.47
CA MET A 206 -12.13 -7.46 6.71
C MET A 206 -12.27 -6.96 5.27
N TYR A 207 -12.16 -5.65 5.03
CA TYR A 207 -12.11 -5.10 3.65
C TYR A 207 -10.77 -5.28 2.94
N GLY A 208 -9.79 -5.94 3.58
CA GLY A 208 -8.47 -6.24 3.02
C GLY A 208 -7.56 -5.02 2.84
N LEU A 209 -7.87 -3.87 3.46
CA LEU A 209 -7.06 -2.65 3.35
C LEU A 209 -5.86 -2.67 4.31
N ILE A 210 -6.03 -3.30 5.47
CA ILE A 210 -5.00 -3.45 6.49
C ILE A 210 -4.82 -4.92 6.86
N ARG A 211 -3.73 -5.22 7.56
CA ARG A 211 -3.43 -6.52 8.16
C ARG A 211 -2.78 -6.34 9.53
N ASN A 212 -2.98 -7.33 10.40
CA ASN A 212 -2.18 -7.49 11.61
C ASN A 212 -0.77 -8.01 11.28
N ASP A 213 0.25 -7.25 11.65
CA ASP A 213 1.66 -7.61 11.53
C ASP A 213 2.31 -7.46 12.92
N ASP A 214 2.56 -8.58 13.60
CA ASP A 214 3.09 -8.61 14.97
C ASP A 214 2.37 -7.67 15.97
N ASN A 215 1.03 -7.74 15.99
CA ASN A 215 0.13 -6.88 16.78
C ASN A 215 0.19 -5.40 16.41
N ARG A 216 0.55 -5.08 15.16
CA ARG A 216 0.56 -3.72 14.62
C ARG A 216 -0.31 -3.65 13.37
N VAL A 217 -0.96 -2.51 13.18
CA VAL A 217 -1.72 -2.22 11.97
C VAL A 217 -0.75 -1.84 10.85
N LYS A 218 -0.76 -2.60 9.75
CA LYS A 218 -0.08 -2.25 8.49
C LYS A 218 -1.07 -2.23 7.34
N VAL A 219 -0.81 -1.41 6.33
CA VAL A 219 -1.56 -1.45 5.07
C VAL A 219 -1.23 -2.77 4.36
N ALA A 220 -2.22 -3.38 3.72
CA ALA A 220 -2.14 -4.76 3.25
C ALA A 220 -1.08 -4.98 2.15
N ASN A 221 -0.85 -4.00 1.28
CA ASN A 221 0.11 -4.08 0.18
C ASN A 221 0.62 -2.70 -0.27
N ARG A 222 1.72 -2.68 -1.03
CA ARG A 222 2.39 -1.45 -1.48
C ARG A 222 1.55 -0.63 -2.46
N ILE A 223 0.72 -1.26 -3.29
CA ILE A 223 -0.21 -0.54 -4.18
C ILE A 223 -1.17 0.32 -3.36
N PHE A 224 -1.78 -0.25 -2.32
CA PHE A 224 -2.68 0.47 -1.43
C PHE A 224 -1.96 1.57 -0.68
N GLU A 225 -0.74 1.32 -0.21
CA GLU A 225 0.08 2.38 0.40
C GLU A 225 0.28 3.55 -0.56
N THR A 226 0.79 3.31 -1.77
CA THR A 226 1.03 4.37 -2.77
C THR A 226 -0.25 5.11 -3.13
N ARG A 227 -1.38 4.41 -3.24
CA ARG A 227 -2.70 5.03 -3.45
C ARG A 227 -3.10 5.94 -2.30
N LEU A 228 -2.92 5.50 -1.05
CA LEU A 228 -3.20 6.31 0.14
C LEU A 228 -2.25 7.50 0.24
N TYR A 229 -0.94 7.35 -0.04
CA TYR A 229 -0.01 8.47 -0.11
C TYR A 229 -0.48 9.51 -1.13
N ASN A 230 -0.80 9.08 -2.35
CA ASN A 230 -1.27 9.98 -3.39
C ASN A 230 -2.58 10.68 -3.00
N LEU A 231 -3.50 9.98 -2.34
CA LEU A 231 -4.73 10.57 -1.81
C LEU A 231 -4.40 11.68 -0.80
N PHE A 232 -3.60 11.38 0.24
CA PHE A 232 -3.27 12.35 1.27
C PHE A 232 -2.48 13.54 0.73
N ILE A 233 -1.52 13.32 -0.17
CA ILE A 233 -0.80 14.41 -0.84
C ILE A 233 -1.75 15.27 -1.67
N SER A 234 -2.71 14.67 -2.40
CA SER A 234 -3.69 15.43 -3.18
C SER A 234 -4.64 16.27 -2.30
N GLU A 235 -4.95 15.80 -1.10
CA GLU A 235 -5.73 16.57 -0.12
C GLU A 235 -4.94 17.81 0.37
N GLU A 236 -3.63 17.68 0.54
CA GLU A 236 -2.74 18.79 0.91
C GLU A 236 -2.49 19.76 -0.28
N GLU A 237 -2.41 19.26 -1.52
CA GLU A 237 -2.33 20.07 -2.74
C GLU A 237 -3.54 21.03 -2.85
N MET A 238 -4.74 20.52 -2.57
CA MET A 238 -5.96 21.34 -2.56
C MET A 238 -5.94 22.45 -1.49
N ASN A 239 -5.02 22.39 -0.53
CA ASN A 239 -4.87 23.38 0.55
C ASN A 239 -3.73 24.39 0.30
N ASP A 240 -3.24 24.52 -0.94
CA ASP A 240 -2.20 25.50 -1.35
C ASP A 240 -0.87 25.37 -0.58
N ASN A 241 -0.42 24.13 -0.38
CA ASN A 241 0.78 23.82 0.40
C ASN A 241 2.08 24.37 -0.25
N VAL A 242 2.89 25.08 0.53
CA VAL A 242 4.13 25.74 0.08
C VAL A 242 5.15 24.76 -0.51
N PHE A 243 5.30 23.56 0.06
CA PHE A 243 6.26 22.56 -0.44
C PHE A 243 5.86 22.04 -1.81
N PHE A 244 4.57 21.74 -2.00
CA PHE A 244 4.06 21.31 -3.29
C PHE A 244 4.25 22.40 -4.35
N ASN A 245 3.89 23.65 -4.03
CA ASN A 245 4.00 24.77 -4.94
C ASN A 245 5.44 25.07 -5.37
N ASN A 246 6.40 25.01 -4.44
CA ASN A 246 7.81 25.22 -4.76
C ASN A 246 8.37 24.09 -5.62
N GLY A 247 8.05 22.82 -5.31
CA GLY A 247 8.46 21.69 -6.15
C GLY A 247 7.91 21.80 -7.58
N ALA A 248 6.67 22.25 -7.75
CA ALA A 248 6.05 22.45 -9.06
C ALA A 248 6.72 23.59 -9.86
N ARG A 249 7.02 24.72 -9.21
CA ARG A 249 7.68 25.88 -9.84
C ARG A 249 9.11 25.58 -10.27
N GLU A 250 9.82 24.80 -9.46
CA GLU A 250 11.25 24.53 -9.65
C GLU A 250 11.53 23.28 -10.51
N LYS A 251 10.50 22.54 -10.94
CA LYS A 251 10.64 21.31 -11.76
C LYS A 251 11.63 21.44 -12.92
N ASN A 252 11.58 22.54 -13.67
CA ASN A 252 12.47 22.78 -14.83
C ASN A 252 13.94 22.99 -14.45
N LEU A 253 14.25 23.27 -13.18
CA LEU A 253 15.61 23.39 -12.67
C LEU A 253 16.21 22.00 -12.37
N PHE A 254 15.36 21.03 -12.07
CA PHE A 254 15.76 19.69 -11.63
C PHE A 254 15.80 18.67 -12.75
N VAL A 255 15.02 18.87 -13.81
CA VAL A 255 14.98 17.98 -14.97
C VAL A 255 15.70 18.64 -16.14
N LYS A 256 16.79 18.02 -16.60
CA LYS A 256 17.55 18.46 -17.79
C LYS A 256 17.69 17.29 -18.75
N ASP A 257 17.34 17.52 -20.03
CA ASP A 257 17.39 16.51 -21.09
C ASP A 257 16.67 15.19 -20.73
N GLY A 258 15.54 15.29 -20.02
CA GLY A 258 14.75 14.14 -19.57
C GLY A 258 15.33 13.38 -18.37
N LYS A 259 16.46 13.83 -17.80
CA LYS A 259 17.08 13.23 -16.61
C LYS A 259 16.79 14.04 -15.36
N LEU A 260 16.45 13.35 -14.29
CA LEU A 260 16.20 13.95 -12.98
C LEU A 260 17.52 14.10 -12.23
N ASN A 261 17.85 15.33 -11.81
CA ASN A 261 18.98 15.59 -10.92
C ASN A 261 18.51 15.57 -9.46
N MET A 262 18.60 14.41 -8.82
CA MET A 262 18.18 14.25 -7.43
C MET A 262 18.99 15.09 -6.44
N THR A 263 20.27 15.36 -6.70
CA THR A 263 21.08 16.27 -5.87
C THR A 263 20.48 17.68 -5.88
N ALA A 264 20.11 18.19 -7.05
CA ALA A 264 19.46 19.50 -7.17
C ALA A 264 18.08 19.53 -6.51
N VAL A 265 17.32 18.43 -6.55
CA VAL A 265 16.05 18.28 -5.81
C VAL A 265 16.28 18.41 -4.31
N LEU A 266 17.30 17.75 -3.76
CA LEU A 266 17.64 17.84 -2.34
C LEU A 266 18.08 19.26 -1.94
N GLU A 267 18.91 19.91 -2.76
CA GLU A 267 19.29 21.32 -2.55
C GLU A 267 18.08 22.26 -2.57
N GLY A 268 17.15 22.05 -3.52
CA GLY A 268 15.88 22.77 -3.61
C GLY A 268 14.99 22.57 -2.39
N PHE A 269 14.89 21.33 -1.94
CA PHE A 269 14.16 20.99 -0.71
C PHE A 269 14.80 21.67 0.50
N ILE A 270 16.12 21.64 0.66
CA ILE A 270 16.83 22.30 1.77
C ILE A 270 16.51 23.81 1.79
N ARG A 271 16.56 24.50 0.63
CA ARG A 271 16.20 25.91 0.55
C ARG A 271 14.75 26.15 1.00
N THR A 272 13.80 25.42 0.41
CA THR A 272 12.37 25.55 0.75
C THR A 272 12.12 25.27 2.24
N PHE A 273 12.73 24.23 2.79
CA PHE A 273 12.60 23.88 4.20
C PHE A 273 13.12 25.00 5.11
N THR A 274 14.25 25.60 4.75
CA THR A 274 14.86 26.72 5.50
C THR A 274 14.00 27.98 5.45
N GLU A 275 13.45 28.29 4.28
CA GLU A 275 12.56 29.46 4.09
C GLU A 275 11.27 29.32 4.90
N VAL A 276 10.69 28.13 4.94
CA VAL A 276 9.42 27.88 5.65
C VAL A 276 9.61 27.82 7.16
N PHE A 277 10.65 27.11 7.66
CA PHE A 277 10.79 26.85 9.10
C PHE A 277 11.78 27.76 9.83
N GLY A 278 12.66 28.49 9.13
CA GLY A 278 13.51 29.54 9.72
C GLY A 278 14.33 29.11 10.95
N LYS A 279 14.54 30.07 11.88
CA LYS A 279 15.23 29.86 13.18
C LYS A 279 14.33 29.08 14.16
N PRO A 280 14.93 28.28 15.07
CA PRO A 280 14.23 27.25 15.86
C PRO A 280 13.41 27.86 17.01
N GLU A 281 12.29 28.52 16.71
CA GLU A 281 11.34 28.98 17.73
C GLU A 281 9.89 28.53 17.46
N GLU A 282 9.56 28.10 16.24
CA GLU A 282 8.28 27.44 15.99
C GLU A 282 8.46 25.93 15.97
N ARG A 283 7.64 25.23 16.78
CA ARG A 283 7.60 23.78 16.91
C ARG A 283 7.30 23.16 15.53
N PHE A 284 8.34 22.88 14.76
CA PHE A 284 8.32 21.78 13.82
C PHE A 284 7.87 20.56 14.61
N LYS A 285 6.70 20.01 14.28
CA LYS A 285 6.37 18.67 14.74
C LYS A 285 7.31 17.77 13.94
N GLU A 286 8.31 17.19 14.61
CA GLU A 286 9.27 16.20 14.07
C GLU A 286 8.65 15.14 13.13
N LYS A 287 7.34 14.95 13.27
CA LYS A 287 6.46 14.03 12.55
C LYS A 287 6.25 14.35 11.05
N ASP A 288 6.53 15.56 10.56
CA ASP A 288 6.12 15.96 9.19
C ASP A 288 7.23 15.84 8.12
N GLY A 289 8.50 15.59 8.47
CA GLY A 289 9.63 15.70 7.53
C GLY A 289 9.49 14.86 6.24
N ARG A 290 9.08 13.60 6.39
CA ARG A 290 8.81 12.70 5.26
C ARG A 290 7.68 13.22 4.37
N ALA A 291 6.56 13.58 4.98
CA ALA A 291 5.40 14.07 4.25
C ALA A 291 5.79 15.32 3.43
N LEU A 292 6.57 16.22 4.03
CA LEU A 292 7.06 17.43 3.36
C LEU A 292 7.96 17.10 2.16
N PHE A 293 8.89 16.17 2.31
CA PHE A 293 9.74 15.76 1.18
C PHE A 293 8.92 15.11 0.06
N LEU A 294 8.00 14.20 0.39
CA LEU A 294 7.14 13.56 -0.62
C LEU A 294 6.22 14.58 -1.31
N MET A 295 5.68 15.55 -0.57
CA MET A 295 4.88 16.65 -1.12
C MET A 295 5.71 17.54 -2.06
N TYR A 296 6.98 17.82 -1.73
CA TYR A 296 7.89 18.58 -2.58
C TYR A 296 8.31 17.79 -3.84
N LEU A 297 8.58 16.49 -3.68
CA LEU A 297 9.02 15.60 -4.75
C LEU A 297 7.91 15.29 -5.76
N LYS A 298 6.68 15.07 -5.29
CA LYS A 298 5.53 14.65 -6.12
C LYS A 298 5.37 15.48 -7.39
N PRO A 299 5.26 16.82 -7.36
CA PRO A 299 5.06 17.62 -8.57
C PRO A 299 6.25 17.58 -9.53
N ILE A 300 7.47 17.39 -9.03
CA ILE A 300 8.70 17.30 -9.84
C ILE A 300 8.64 16.06 -10.72
N ILE A 301 8.30 14.90 -10.13
CA ILE A 301 8.27 13.62 -10.84
C ILE A 301 6.93 13.35 -11.55
N ASN A 302 5.88 14.15 -11.28
CA ASN A 302 4.54 13.89 -11.80
C ASN A 302 4.50 13.81 -13.33
N GLY A 303 3.67 12.89 -13.83
CA GLY A 303 3.53 12.54 -15.26
C GLY A 303 4.61 11.58 -15.77
N THR A 304 5.85 11.73 -15.32
CA THR A 304 7.00 10.99 -15.85
C THR A 304 7.41 9.83 -14.96
N GLY A 305 7.75 10.10 -13.69
CA GLY A 305 8.22 9.10 -12.75
C GLY A 305 7.15 8.57 -11.81
N ASN A 306 7.56 7.65 -10.95
CA ASN A 306 6.78 7.15 -9.82
C ASN A 306 7.69 7.02 -8.60
N TYR A 307 7.09 6.96 -7.41
CA TYR A 307 7.80 6.60 -6.20
C TYR A 307 7.03 5.53 -5.44
N TYR A 308 7.76 4.73 -4.68
CA TYR A 308 7.19 3.83 -3.69
C TYR A 308 8.10 3.82 -2.47
N ILE A 309 7.57 3.29 -1.38
CA ILE A 309 8.21 3.37 -0.08
C ILE A 309 8.41 1.96 0.43
N GLU A 310 9.60 1.68 0.94
CA GLU A 310 9.91 0.38 1.52
C GLU A 310 9.28 0.22 2.90
N ALA A 311 8.42 -0.80 3.01
CA ALA A 311 7.69 -1.09 4.23
C ALA A 311 8.59 -1.63 5.36
N GLN A 312 9.75 -2.23 5.02
CA GLN A 312 10.67 -2.80 6.00
C GLN A 312 11.39 -1.73 6.83
N THR A 313 11.61 -0.55 6.26
CA THR A 313 12.37 0.54 6.92
C THR A 313 11.49 1.68 7.39
N ARG A 314 10.16 1.55 7.27
CA ARG A 314 9.21 2.56 7.75
C ARG A 314 9.05 2.48 9.27
N ASP A 315 9.76 3.37 9.95
CA ASP A 315 9.50 3.72 11.35
C ASP A 315 9.49 5.25 11.54
N GLN A 316 9.38 5.73 12.78
CA GLN A 316 9.38 7.17 13.08
C GLN A 316 10.73 7.85 12.83
N THR A 317 11.78 7.08 12.52
CA THR A 317 13.17 7.52 12.50
C THR A 317 13.84 7.33 11.14
N ARG A 318 13.32 6.43 10.30
CA ARG A 318 13.85 6.08 9.00
C ARG A 318 12.73 5.73 8.02
N THR A 319 12.97 5.97 6.73
CA THR A 319 12.12 5.51 5.63
C THR A 319 12.93 5.56 4.34
N ASP A 320 12.96 4.48 3.58
CA ASP A 320 13.56 4.50 2.24
C ASP A 320 12.49 4.75 1.18
N VAL A 321 12.72 5.79 0.38
CA VAL A 321 11.90 6.15 -0.77
C VAL A 321 12.66 5.76 -2.03
N ILE A 322 12.04 4.95 -2.87
CA ILE A 322 12.56 4.65 -4.20
C ILE A 322 11.80 5.48 -5.21
N VAL A 323 12.55 6.16 -6.08
CA VAL A 323 12.00 6.95 -7.19
C VAL A 323 12.48 6.33 -8.49
N ASP A 324 11.56 5.94 -9.35
CA ASP A 324 11.85 5.56 -10.73
C ASP A 324 11.46 6.72 -11.66
N TYR A 325 12.40 7.21 -12.45
CA TYR A 325 12.19 8.32 -13.37
C TYR A 325 12.90 8.04 -14.71
N HIS A 326 12.14 7.84 -15.78
CA HIS A 326 12.69 7.52 -17.12
C HIS A 326 13.70 6.35 -17.13
N GLY A 327 13.39 5.27 -16.39
CA GLY A 327 14.26 4.09 -16.29
C GLY A 327 15.46 4.25 -15.35
N GLU A 328 15.66 5.44 -14.76
CA GLU A 328 16.67 5.67 -13.73
C GLU A 328 16.06 5.55 -12.34
N ARG A 329 16.72 4.79 -11.46
CA ARG A 329 16.27 4.52 -10.09
C ARG A 329 17.11 5.29 -9.08
N PHE A 330 16.43 5.99 -8.18
CA PHE A 330 17.04 6.73 -7.08
C PHE A 330 16.57 6.13 -5.74
N ILE A 331 17.54 5.78 -4.90
CA ILE A 331 17.29 5.36 -3.51
C ILE A 331 17.54 6.56 -2.61
N ILE A 332 16.51 7.01 -1.90
CA ILE A 332 16.59 8.12 -0.96
C ILE A 332 16.20 7.63 0.44
N GLU A 333 17.16 7.60 1.35
CA GLU A 333 16.89 7.37 2.78
C GLU A 333 16.49 8.68 3.45
N LEU A 334 15.31 8.70 4.06
CA LEU A 334 14.84 9.80 4.91
C LEU A 334 15.06 9.42 6.36
N LYS A 335 15.70 10.28 7.16
CA LYS A 335 15.93 9.99 8.58
C LYS A 335 15.91 11.21 9.48
N ILE A 336 15.56 10.98 10.75
CA ILE A 336 15.79 11.96 11.82
C ILE A 336 17.21 11.78 12.33
N TRP A 337 17.99 12.86 12.40
CA TRP A 337 19.35 12.81 12.92
C TRP A 337 19.37 12.46 14.41
N ARG A 338 20.08 11.39 14.78
CA ARG A 338 20.25 10.95 16.18
C ARG A 338 21.71 10.82 16.62
N GLY A 339 22.63 11.39 15.85
CA GLY A 339 24.06 11.39 16.12
C GLY A 339 24.88 10.54 15.16
N PRO A 340 26.22 10.59 15.26
CA PRO A 340 27.13 10.07 14.24
C PRO A 340 27.03 8.56 14.02
N ARG A 341 26.86 7.78 15.09
CA ARG A 341 26.73 6.32 14.98
C ARG A 341 25.47 5.91 14.20
N TYR A 342 24.34 6.53 14.52
CA TYR A 342 23.10 6.32 13.78
C TYR A 342 23.22 6.78 12.32
N ASN A 343 24.02 7.83 12.04
CA ASN A 343 24.29 8.24 10.68
C ASN A 343 25.03 7.16 9.89
N ALA A 344 26.11 6.63 10.45
CA ALA A 344 26.94 5.59 9.86
C ALA A 344 26.17 4.27 9.64
N ASP A 345 25.33 3.87 10.59
CA ASP A 345 24.45 2.70 10.43
C ASP A 345 23.46 2.93 9.26
N GLY A 346 22.99 4.17 9.10
CA GLY A 346 22.22 4.63 7.94
C GLY A 346 22.95 4.46 6.62
N GLU A 347 24.15 5.04 6.53
CA GLU A 347 25.03 5.00 5.36
C GLU A 347 25.32 3.56 4.91
N GLN A 348 25.64 2.67 5.85
CA GLN A 348 25.91 1.27 5.57
C GLN A 348 24.69 0.58 4.95
N GLN A 349 23.52 0.73 5.57
CA GLN A 349 22.30 0.09 5.05
C GLN A 349 21.89 0.68 3.69
N THR A 350 22.07 1.98 3.43
CA THR A 350 21.87 2.53 2.07
C THR A 350 22.84 1.86 1.08
N CYS A 351 24.10 1.64 1.45
CA CYS A 351 25.05 0.93 0.59
C CYS A 351 24.65 -0.52 0.30
N GLU A 352 24.11 -1.23 1.30
CA GLU A 352 23.56 -2.59 1.12
C GLU A 352 22.39 -2.59 0.13
N TYR A 353 21.52 -1.58 0.21
CA TYR A 353 20.41 -1.41 -0.70
C TYR A 353 20.89 -1.07 -2.13
N LEU A 354 21.89 -0.19 -2.27
CA LEU A 354 22.54 0.09 -3.56
C LEU A 354 23.15 -1.17 -4.19
N ASN A 355 23.72 -2.08 -3.40
CA ASN A 355 24.23 -3.34 -3.91
C ASN A 355 23.10 -4.25 -4.42
N TYR A 356 21.98 -4.33 -3.70
CA TYR A 356 20.81 -5.12 -4.12
C TYR A 356 20.26 -4.65 -5.47
N PHE A 357 20.20 -3.33 -5.70
CA PHE A 357 19.74 -2.75 -6.96
C PHE A 357 20.83 -2.51 -8.01
N ASN A 358 22.07 -2.92 -7.73
CA ASN A 358 23.23 -2.68 -8.59
C ASN A 358 23.42 -1.19 -8.98
N LEU A 359 23.21 -0.29 -8.02
CA LEU A 359 23.36 1.16 -8.18
C LEU A 359 24.69 1.64 -7.59
N GLU A 360 25.27 2.69 -8.18
CA GLU A 360 26.53 3.28 -7.70
C GLU A 360 26.32 4.48 -6.76
N THR A 361 25.19 5.17 -6.90
CA THR A 361 24.88 6.41 -6.17
C THR A 361 23.61 6.28 -5.36
N GLY A 362 23.66 6.64 -4.08
CA GLY A 362 22.51 6.74 -3.18
C GLY A 362 22.37 8.13 -2.57
N TYR A 363 21.20 8.39 -2.00
CA TYR A 363 20.84 9.70 -1.46
C TYR A 363 20.32 9.56 -0.04
N MET A 364 20.62 10.53 0.80
CA MET A 364 20.18 10.56 2.18
C MET A 364 19.71 11.97 2.54
N LEU A 365 18.56 12.08 3.23
CA LEU A 365 18.04 13.34 3.75
C LEU A 365 17.86 13.22 5.26
N SER A 366 18.71 13.93 5.99
CA SER A 366 18.74 13.98 7.45
C SER A 366 18.03 15.23 7.96
N PHE A 367 16.93 15.04 8.68
CA PHE A 367 16.29 16.10 9.45
C PHE A 367 17.05 16.29 10.76
N ASN A 368 17.87 17.34 10.86
CA ASN A 368 18.74 17.59 12.00
C ASN A 368 18.28 18.85 12.75
N PHE A 369 17.90 18.72 14.01
CA PHE A 369 17.41 19.84 14.82
C PHE A 369 18.47 20.40 15.78
N ASN A 370 19.72 19.95 15.65
CA ASN A 370 20.82 20.47 16.47
C ASN A 370 21.13 21.92 16.09
N LYS A 371 21.41 22.76 17.10
CA LYS A 371 21.76 24.17 16.90
C LYS A 371 23.06 24.38 16.12
N GLU A 372 23.99 23.43 16.22
CA GLU A 372 25.31 23.47 15.58
C GLU A 372 25.38 22.59 14.32
N LYS A 373 24.24 22.23 13.72
CA LYS A 373 24.24 21.40 12.51
C LYS A 373 24.91 22.11 11.34
N GLU A 374 25.62 21.35 10.53
CA GLU A 374 26.10 21.80 9.22
C GLU A 374 25.03 21.48 8.18
N GLN A 375 24.25 22.50 7.82
CA GLN A 375 23.20 22.37 6.80
C GLN A 375 23.80 22.37 5.39
N GLY A 376 23.24 21.58 4.49
CA GLY A 376 23.66 21.53 3.08
C GLY A 376 23.77 20.11 2.55
N VAL A 377 24.42 19.98 1.39
CA VAL A 377 24.66 18.70 0.72
C VAL A 377 26.15 18.38 0.75
N LYS A 378 26.47 17.13 1.07
CA LYS A 378 27.83 16.59 1.05
C LYS A 378 27.88 15.31 0.24
N GLU A 379 29.02 15.09 -0.39
CA GLU A 379 29.32 13.85 -1.09
C GLU A 379 30.31 13.04 -0.25
N ILE A 380 29.97 11.79 0.03
CA ILE A 380 30.83 10.84 0.72
C ILE A 380 30.98 9.58 -0.11
N SER A 381 32.15 8.95 -0.02
CA SER A 381 32.43 7.67 -0.69
C SER A 381 32.60 6.58 0.35
N ILE A 382 31.75 5.57 0.31
CA ILE A 382 31.72 4.46 1.27
C ILE A 382 31.69 3.15 0.48
N HIS A 383 32.66 2.27 0.73
CA HIS A 383 32.77 0.96 0.05
C HIS A 383 32.70 1.02 -1.49
N GLY A 384 33.24 2.09 -2.10
CA GLY A 384 33.20 2.29 -3.55
C GLY A 384 31.85 2.77 -4.09
N LYS A 385 30.86 3.01 -3.23
CA LYS A 385 29.59 3.68 -3.55
C LYS A 385 29.68 5.16 -3.21
N LYS A 386 28.93 5.96 -3.97
CA LYS A 386 28.79 7.41 -3.76
C LYS A 386 27.49 7.68 -3.01
N LEU A 387 27.55 8.38 -1.88
CA LEU A 387 26.37 8.84 -1.16
C LEU A 387 26.32 10.37 -1.17
N ILE A 388 25.15 10.89 -1.51
CA ILE A 388 24.82 12.32 -1.44
C ILE A 388 23.98 12.54 -0.19
N GLU A 389 24.59 13.11 0.85
CA GLU A 389 23.94 13.41 2.12
C GLU A 389 23.46 14.85 2.18
N ALA A 390 22.16 15.04 2.29
CA ALA A 390 21.51 16.32 2.54
C ALA A 390 21.12 16.44 4.02
N THR A 391 21.44 17.56 4.66
CA THR A 391 21.02 17.86 6.04
C THR A 391 20.20 19.13 6.07
N VAL A 392 19.00 19.06 6.68
CA VAL A 392 18.08 20.20 6.90
C VAL A 392 17.94 20.58 8.35
#